data_AF-A0A954ZKX8-F1
#
_entry.id   AF-A0A954ZKX8-F1
#
_cell.length_a   1.000
_cell.length_b   1.000
_cell.length_c   1.000
_cell.angle_alpha   90.00
_cell.angle_beta   90.00
_cell.angle_gamma   90.00
#
_symmetry.space_group_name_H-M   'P 1'
#
loop_
_entity.id
_entity.type
_entity.pdbx_description
1 polymer ?
#
loop_
_entity_poly.entity_id
_entity_poly.type
_entity_poly.pdbx_seq_one_letter_code
_entity_poly.pdbx_strand_id
1 'polypeptide(L)'
;MQATLPLPALALDQQEAPMVRLPQLLRSRPFRIVLLIAIGWVLGLTDLAMTLTYLMNIGLFEGNPLARWVIAMGSPAIVAGFKLATMVVSSSILFWQRRRWQAEIGAILAVIVLGKLTFQWFGYIDMSSDMTHAITIVAADPAQSDGLWATLR
;
A
#
# COMPACT_ATOMS: atom_id res chain seq x y z
N MET A 1 9.16 70.79 -21.54
CA MET A 1 9.91 69.73 -20.84
C MET A 1 8.90 68.90 -20.05
N GLN A 2 8.49 67.75 -20.60
CA GLN A 2 7.59 66.81 -19.92
C GLN A 2 8.44 65.83 -19.09
N ALA A 3 8.29 65.88 -17.78
CA ALA A 3 8.93 64.94 -16.86
C ALA A 3 8.11 63.64 -16.87
N THR A 4 8.59 62.63 -17.60
CA THR A 4 8.05 61.26 -17.51
C THR A 4 8.56 60.62 -16.22
N LEU A 5 7.69 60.56 -15.21
CA LEU A 5 7.91 59.76 -14.01
C LEU A 5 8.03 58.28 -14.41
N PRO A 6 9.16 57.59 -14.12
CA PRO A 6 9.24 56.15 -14.31
C PRO A 6 8.38 55.49 -13.22
N LEU A 7 7.21 54.99 -13.62
CA LEU A 7 6.45 54.08 -12.78
C LEU A 7 7.32 52.84 -12.57
N PRO A 8 7.71 52.48 -11.33
CA PRO A 8 8.30 51.18 -11.09
C PRO A 8 7.25 50.19 -11.56
N ALA A 9 7.60 49.38 -12.56
CA ALA A 9 6.83 48.21 -12.90
C ALA A 9 6.68 47.45 -11.58
N LEU A 10 5.49 47.56 -10.98
CA LEU A 10 5.03 46.64 -9.97
C LEU A 10 5.28 45.28 -10.59
N ALA A 11 6.37 44.66 -10.17
CA ALA A 11 6.53 43.22 -10.20
C ALA A 11 5.36 42.74 -9.37
N LEU A 12 4.20 42.64 -10.02
CA LEU A 12 3.07 41.88 -9.57
C LEU A 12 3.66 40.49 -9.46
N ASP A 13 4.09 40.21 -8.24
CA ASP A 13 4.38 38.89 -7.71
C ASP A 13 3.42 37.95 -8.42
N GLN A 14 3.98 37.18 -9.36
CA GLN A 14 3.23 36.17 -10.09
C GLN A 14 2.93 35.08 -9.08
N GLN A 15 2.01 35.38 -8.17
CA GLN A 15 1.25 34.46 -7.36
C GLN A 15 0.35 33.69 -8.34
N GLU A 16 0.98 32.85 -9.16
CA GLU A 16 0.31 31.86 -9.97
C GLU A 16 -0.56 31.06 -9.01
N ALA A 17 -1.88 31.26 -9.16
CA ALA A 17 -2.89 30.69 -8.30
C ALA A 17 -2.61 29.19 -8.09
N PRO A 18 -2.77 28.66 -6.87
CA PRO A 18 -2.47 27.26 -6.56
C PRO A 18 -3.16 26.27 -7.52
N MET A 19 -4.27 26.67 -8.13
CA MET A 19 -5.04 25.89 -9.10
C MET A 19 -4.28 25.58 -10.41
N VAL A 20 -3.32 26.40 -10.83
CA VAL A 20 -2.53 26.15 -12.06
C VAL A 20 -1.36 25.18 -11.79
N ARG A 21 -0.86 25.12 -10.55
CA ARG A 21 0.30 24.28 -10.19
C ARG A 21 -0.05 22.79 -10.06
N LEU A 22 -1.25 22.45 -9.58
CA LEU A 22 -1.69 21.06 -9.42
C LEU A 22 -1.64 20.24 -10.72
N PRO A 23 -2.24 20.67 -11.85
CA PRO A 23 -2.19 19.91 -13.10
C PRO A 23 -0.77 19.83 -13.68
N GLN A 24 0.07 20.85 -13.47
CA GLN A 24 1.47 20.83 -13.91
C GLN A 24 2.33 19.86 -13.08
N LEU A 25 2.13 19.82 -11.76
CA LEU A 25 2.80 18.87 -10.86
C LEU A 25 2.37 17.43 -11.19
N LEU A 26 1.08 17.19 -11.42
CA LEU A 26 0.55 15.90 -11.86
C LEU A 26 1.09 15.47 -13.23
N ARG A 27 1.50 16.40 -14.10
CA ARG A 27 2.15 16.09 -15.37
C ARG A 27 3.60 15.62 -15.20
N SER A 28 4.24 15.95 -14.07
CA SER A 28 5.61 15.55 -13.81
C SER A 28 5.68 14.07 -13.39
N ARG A 29 6.47 13.27 -14.12
CA ARG A 29 6.74 11.86 -13.81
C ARG A 29 7.17 11.60 -12.36
N PRO A 30 8.13 12.33 -11.78
CA PRO A 30 8.57 12.06 -10.41
C PRO A 30 7.44 12.27 -9.39
N PHE A 31 6.55 13.25 -9.60
CA PHE A 31 5.41 13.47 -8.72
C PHE A 31 4.41 12.32 -8.81
N ARG A 32 4.08 11.86 -10.03
CA ARG A 32 3.19 10.70 -10.23
C ARG A 32 3.71 9.45 -9.53
N ILE A 33 5.01 9.20 -9.60
CA ILE A 33 5.63 8.05 -8.93
C ILE A 33 5.57 8.20 -7.41
N VAL A 34 5.85 9.39 -6.87
CA VAL A 34 5.71 9.64 -5.42
C VAL A 34 4.26 9.46 -4.96
N LEU A 35 3.28 9.93 -5.75
CA LEU A 35 1.87 9.74 -5.48
C LEU A 35 1.48 8.24 -5.50
N LEU A 36 1.94 7.47 -6.49
CA LEU A 36 1.71 6.03 -6.56
C LEU A 36 2.37 5.28 -5.40
N ILE A 37 3.58 5.69 -4.98
CA ILE A 37 4.23 5.16 -3.78
C ILE A 37 3.39 5.45 -2.55
N ALA A 38 2.89 6.68 -2.38
CA ALA A 38 2.04 7.04 -1.25
C ALA A 38 0.74 6.22 -1.21
N ILE A 39 0.09 6.03 -2.36
CA ILE A 39 -1.09 5.16 -2.49
C ILE A 39 -0.71 3.71 -2.11
N GLY A 40 0.41 3.20 -2.62
CA GLY A 40 0.92 1.87 -2.28
C GLY A 40 1.18 1.70 -0.79
N TRP A 41 1.67 2.73 -0.10
CA TRP A 41 1.84 2.71 1.35
C TRP A 41 0.49 2.60 2.09
N VAL A 42 -0.51 3.38 1.69
CA VAL A 42 -1.86 3.30 2.29
C VAL A 42 -2.47 1.91 2.10
N LEU A 43 -2.38 1.36 0.88
CA LEU A 43 -2.89 0.02 0.59
C LEU A 43 -2.12 -1.07 1.35
N GLY A 44 -0.78 -0.98 1.40
CA GLY A 44 0.05 -1.95 2.11
C GLY A 44 -0.14 -1.92 3.63
N LEU A 45 -0.35 -0.73 4.22
CA LEU A 45 -0.69 -0.61 5.64
C LEU A 45 -2.08 -1.17 5.95
N THR A 46 -3.04 -0.94 5.07
CA THR A 46 -4.39 -1.53 5.19
C THR A 46 -4.32 -3.06 5.14
N ASP A 47 -3.58 -3.60 4.18
CA ASP A 47 -3.36 -5.06 4.06
C ASP A 47 -2.67 -5.64 5.30
N LEU A 48 -1.65 -4.95 5.84
CA LEU A 48 -0.98 -5.34 7.08
C LEU A 48 -1.95 -5.32 8.27
N ALA A 49 -2.76 -4.27 8.42
CA ALA A 49 -3.74 -4.16 9.50
C ALA A 49 -4.76 -5.30 9.46
N MET A 50 -5.29 -5.62 8.27
CA MET A 50 -6.21 -6.74 8.07
C MET A 50 -5.54 -8.09 8.39
N THR A 51 -4.33 -8.30 7.88
CA THR A 51 -3.54 -9.52 8.13
C THR A 51 -3.35 -9.76 9.63
N LEU A 52 -2.90 -8.74 10.37
CA LEU A 52 -2.70 -8.85 11.82
C LEU A 52 -4.01 -9.05 12.57
N THR A 53 -5.08 -8.34 12.18
CA THR A 53 -6.40 -8.49 12.81
C THR A 53 -6.89 -9.93 12.70
N TYR A 54 -6.80 -10.55 11.52
CA TYR A 54 -7.24 -11.94 11.35
C TYR A 54 -6.31 -12.92 12.05
N LEU A 55 -4.99 -12.79 11.90
CA LEU A 55 -4.01 -13.69 12.51
C LEU A 55 -4.03 -13.69 14.04
N MET A 56 -4.31 -12.55 14.67
CA MET A 56 -4.30 -12.41 16.13
C MET A 56 -5.62 -12.81 16.78
N ASN A 57 -6.74 -12.83 16.05
CA ASN A 57 -8.06 -13.06 16.64
C ASN A 57 -8.67 -14.41 16.25
N ILE A 58 -8.56 -14.81 14.98
CA ILE A 58 -9.33 -15.95 14.44
C ILE A 58 -8.41 -16.95 13.76
N GLY A 59 -7.41 -16.48 13.01
CA GLY A 59 -6.64 -17.26 12.04
C GLY A 59 -7.01 -16.91 10.61
N LEU A 60 -6.19 -17.38 9.67
CA LEU A 60 -6.20 -16.98 8.27
C LEU A 60 -5.98 -18.21 7.37
N PHE A 61 -6.79 -18.38 6.33
CA PHE A 61 -6.43 -19.28 5.23
C PHE A 61 -5.40 -18.60 4.33
N GLU A 62 -4.15 -19.03 4.42
CA GLU A 62 -3.04 -18.43 3.68
C GLU A 62 -2.54 -19.37 2.58
N GLY A 63 -2.87 -19.03 1.33
CA GLY A 63 -2.42 -19.77 0.16
C GLY A 63 -0.94 -19.53 -0.17
N ASN A 64 -0.37 -18.40 0.25
CA ASN A 64 1.00 -18.02 -0.04
C ASN A 64 2.01 -18.78 0.86
N PRO A 65 2.83 -19.68 0.31
CA PRO A 65 3.78 -20.46 1.10
C PRO A 65 4.82 -19.59 1.82
N LEU A 66 5.20 -18.44 1.24
CA LEU A 66 6.14 -17.51 1.86
C LEU A 66 5.50 -16.84 3.09
N ALA A 67 4.24 -16.43 2.98
CA ALA A 67 3.52 -15.82 4.10
C ALA A 67 3.35 -16.84 5.24
N ARG A 68 3.00 -18.09 4.93
CA ARG A 68 2.93 -19.17 5.94
C ARG A 68 4.27 -19.38 6.65
N TRP A 69 5.39 -19.36 5.92
CA TRP A 69 6.72 -19.51 6.52
C TRP A 69 7.05 -18.37 7.50
N VAL A 70 6.71 -17.12 7.17
CA VAL A 70 6.92 -15.99 8.07
C VAL A 70 5.98 -16.08 9.30
N ILE A 71 4.71 -16.46 9.10
CA ILE A 71 3.74 -16.63 10.18
C ILE A 71 4.17 -17.77 11.13
N ALA A 72 4.74 -18.85 10.61
CA ALA A 72 5.23 -19.98 11.39
C ALA A 72 6.35 -19.62 12.38
N MET A 73 6.94 -18.42 12.27
CA MET A 73 7.86 -17.90 13.30
C MET A 73 7.13 -17.45 14.58
N GLY A 74 5.80 -17.48 14.60
CA GLY A 74 4.97 -17.34 15.81
C GLY A 74 4.79 -15.92 16.34
N SER A 75 5.40 -14.90 15.71
CA SER A 75 5.34 -13.52 16.20
C SER A 75 4.65 -12.56 15.21
N PRO A 76 3.59 -11.84 15.62
CA PRO A 76 2.98 -10.82 14.78
C PRO A 76 3.96 -9.68 14.45
N ALA A 77 4.93 -9.41 15.32
CA ALA A 77 5.98 -8.42 15.07
C ALA A 77 6.90 -8.83 13.91
N ILE A 78 7.17 -10.12 13.75
CA ILE A 78 7.97 -10.64 12.62
C ILE A 78 7.20 -10.47 11.30
N VAL A 79 5.91 -10.80 11.29
CA VAL A 79 5.05 -10.62 10.11
C VAL A 79 4.97 -9.14 9.73
N ALA A 80 4.75 -8.25 10.70
CA ALA A 80 4.72 -6.81 10.48
C ALA A 80 6.08 -6.29 9.99
N GLY A 81 7.17 -6.69 10.64
CA GLY A 81 8.53 -6.30 10.28
C GLY A 81 8.88 -6.74 8.85
N PHE A 82 8.51 -7.95 8.45
CA PHE A 82 8.74 -8.45 7.10
C PHE A 82 7.95 -7.64 6.04
N LYS A 83 6.67 -7.39 6.27
CA LYS A 83 5.85 -6.56 5.36
C LYS A 83 6.38 -5.12 5.28
N LEU A 84 6.68 -4.50 6.41
CA LEU A 84 7.23 -3.14 6.45
C LEU A 84 8.61 -3.06 5.77
N ALA A 85 9.49 -4.05 5.98
CA ALA A 85 10.80 -4.09 5.33
C ALA A 85 10.66 -4.18 3.81
N THR A 86 9.79 -5.05 3.31
CA THR A 86 9.54 -5.17 1.85
C THR A 86 8.91 -3.91 1.27
N MET A 87 8.00 -3.23 1.98
CA MET A 87 7.45 -1.93 1.60
C MET A 87 8.52 -0.84 1.54
N VAL A 88 9.39 -0.75 2.55
CA VAL A 88 10.48 0.24 2.59
C VAL A 88 11.47 -0.01 1.45
N VAL A 89 11.91 -1.25 1.25
CA VAL A 89 12.87 -1.59 0.19
C VAL A 89 12.28 -1.30 -1.19
N SER A 90 11.08 -1.80 -1.48
CA SER A 90 10.43 -1.61 -2.78
C SER A 90 10.15 -0.14 -3.08
N SER A 91 9.61 0.62 -2.12
CA SER A 91 9.35 2.05 -2.30
C SER A 91 10.63 2.87 -2.43
N SER A 92 11.71 2.50 -1.72
CA SER A 92 13.03 3.16 -1.85
C SER A 92 13.62 2.97 -3.25
N ILE A 93 13.51 1.77 -3.82
CA ILE A 93 13.96 1.48 -5.19
C ILE A 93 13.17 2.32 -6.20
N LEU A 94 11.84 2.36 -6.08
CA LEU A 94 10.99 3.17 -6.97
C LEU A 94 11.26 4.67 -6.82
N PHE A 95 11.47 5.14 -5.60
CA PHE A 95 11.78 6.55 -5.32
C PHE A 95 13.13 6.97 -5.90
N TRP A 96 14.15 6.10 -5.80
CA TRP A 96 15.44 6.37 -6.42
C TRP A 96 15.31 6.43 -7.95
N GLN A 97 14.54 5.51 -8.53
CA GLN A 97 14.34 5.43 -9.97
C GLN A 97 13.23 6.35 -10.52
N ARG A 98 12.68 7.27 -9.72
CA ARG A 98 11.51 8.13 -10.04
C ARG A 98 11.62 9.00 -11.30
N ARG A 99 12.78 9.05 -11.95
CA ARG A 99 12.99 9.78 -13.23
C ARG A 99 12.92 8.85 -14.44
N ARG A 100 12.89 7.53 -14.25
CA ARG A 100 12.83 6.52 -15.33
C ARG A 100 11.41 6.04 -15.55
N TRP A 101 11.05 5.75 -16.81
CA TRP A 101 9.73 5.22 -17.17
C TRP A 101 9.45 3.84 -16.55
N GLN A 102 10.49 3.04 -16.34
CA GLN A 102 10.41 1.72 -15.71
C GLN A 102 9.85 1.79 -14.28
N ALA A 103 10.21 2.83 -13.52
CA ALA A 103 9.72 3.03 -12.16
C ALA A 103 8.23 3.40 -12.14
N GLU A 104 7.74 4.08 -13.18
CA GLU A 104 6.32 4.39 -13.31
C GLU A 104 5.50 3.12 -13.51
N ILE A 105 5.92 2.24 -14.42
CA ILE A 105 5.28 0.95 -14.63
C ILE A 105 5.33 0.10 -13.37
N GLY A 106 6.50 0.04 -12.71
CA GLY A 106 6.65 -0.68 -11.45
C GLY A 106 5.71 -0.18 -10.35
N ALA A 107 5.57 1.15 -10.21
CA ALA A 107 4.67 1.75 -9.22
C ALA A 107 3.19 1.51 -9.56
N ILE A 108 2.81 1.59 -10.84
CA ILE A 108 1.44 1.27 -11.29
C ILE A 108 1.12 -0.20 -10.99
N LEU A 109 2.01 -1.13 -11.35
CA LEU A 109 1.83 -2.55 -11.09
C LEU A 109 1.71 -2.84 -9.59
N ALA A 110 2.54 -2.21 -8.75
CA ALA A 110 2.45 -2.36 -7.30
C ALA A 110 1.08 -1.93 -6.77
N VAL A 111 0.58 -0.77 -7.20
CA VAL A 111 -0.75 -0.28 -6.80
C VAL A 111 -1.86 -1.19 -7.30
N ILE A 112 -1.79 -1.70 -8.53
CA ILE A 112 -2.79 -2.65 -9.06
C ILE A 112 -2.82 -3.94 -8.24
N VAL A 113 -1.66 -4.52 -7.94
CA VAL A 113 -1.56 -5.76 -7.16
C VAL A 113 -2.11 -5.55 -5.75
N LEU A 114 -1.70 -4.48 -5.07
CA LEU A 114 -2.20 -4.14 -3.72
C LEU A 114 -3.69 -3.81 -3.73
N GLY A 115 -4.16 -3.11 -4.76
CA GLY A 115 -5.59 -2.83 -4.95
C GLY A 115 -6.39 -4.11 -5.11
N LYS A 116 -5.93 -5.05 -5.94
CA LYS A 116 -6.57 -6.37 -6.11
C LYS A 116 -6.61 -7.14 -4.79
N LEU A 117 -5.52 -7.16 -4.02
CA LEU A 117 -5.47 -7.78 -2.70
C LEU A 117 -6.49 -7.14 -1.74
N THR A 118 -6.60 -5.81 -1.77
CA THR A 118 -7.59 -5.09 -0.95
C THR A 118 -9.02 -5.48 -1.32
N PHE A 119 -9.33 -5.64 -2.61
CA PHE A 119 -10.65 -6.15 -3.04
C PHE A 119 -10.87 -7.61 -2.60
N GLN A 120 -9.83 -8.44 -2.66
CA GLN A 120 -9.91 -9.82 -2.20
C GLN A 120 -10.22 -9.91 -0.70
N TRP A 121 -9.73 -8.96 0.11
CA TRP A 121 -10.09 -8.86 1.52
C TRP A 121 -11.59 -8.67 1.74
N PHE A 122 -12.28 -7.85 0.92
CA PHE A 122 -13.74 -7.70 1.06
C PHE A 122 -14.48 -9.04 0.85
N GLY A 123 -14.11 -9.78 -0.20
CA GLY A 123 -14.67 -11.12 -0.43
C GLY A 123 -14.34 -12.11 0.68
N TYR A 124 -13.13 -12.02 1.25
CA TYR A 124 -12.73 -12.85 2.39
C TYR A 124 -13.55 -12.54 3.65
N ILE A 125 -13.82 -11.26 3.93
CA ILE A 125 -14.64 -10.83 5.06
C ILE A 125 -16.06 -11.38 4.91
N ASP A 126 -16.69 -11.20 3.75
CA ASP A 126 -18.03 -11.71 3.48
C ASP A 126 -18.09 -13.23 3.65
N MET A 127 -17.14 -13.95 3.05
CA MET A 127 -17.05 -15.41 3.18
C MET A 127 -16.78 -15.86 4.62
N SER A 128 -16.00 -15.11 5.39
CA SER A 128 -15.69 -15.46 6.79
C SER A 128 -16.91 -15.39 7.69
N SER A 129 -17.85 -14.48 7.41
CA SER A 129 -19.14 -14.40 8.12
C SER A 129 -19.97 -15.67 7.88
N ASP A 130 -20.11 -16.08 6.62
CA ASP A 130 -20.91 -17.24 6.24
C ASP A 130 -20.26 -18.57 6.68
N MET A 131 -18.91 -18.61 6.71
CA MET A 131 -18.14 -19.79 7.08
C MET A 131 -17.75 -19.85 8.56
N THR A 132 -18.34 -19.02 9.42
CA THR A 132 -18.01 -18.97 10.86
C THR A 132 -17.95 -20.36 11.50
N HIS A 133 -18.89 -21.25 11.17
CA HIS A 133 -18.91 -22.62 11.69
C HIS A 133 -17.72 -23.46 11.20
N ALA A 134 -17.41 -23.41 9.90
CA ALA A 134 -16.26 -24.13 9.33
C ALA A 134 -14.93 -23.59 9.87
N ILE A 135 -14.81 -22.27 10.01
CA ILE A 135 -13.65 -21.61 10.62
C ILE A 135 -13.48 -22.06 12.07
N THR A 136 -14.56 -22.18 12.84
CA THR A 136 -14.50 -22.65 14.24
C THR A 136 -14.00 -24.09 14.33
N ILE A 137 -14.45 -24.98 13.44
CA ILE A 137 -13.97 -26.37 13.37
C ILE A 137 -12.48 -26.39 13.06
N VAL A 138 -12.04 -25.66 12.03
CA VAL A 138 -10.63 -25.63 11.62
C VAL A 138 -9.75 -24.94 12.68
N ALA A 139 -10.26 -23.94 13.38
CA ALA A 139 -9.56 -23.32 14.49
C ALA A 139 -9.36 -24.29 15.67
N ALA A 140 -10.35 -25.14 15.95
CA ALA A 140 -10.26 -26.18 16.98
C ALA A 140 -9.34 -27.34 16.56
N ASP A 141 -9.36 -27.72 15.28
CA ASP A 141 -8.51 -28.77 14.71
C ASP A 141 -7.87 -28.33 13.37
N PRO A 142 -6.71 -27.65 13.42
CA PRO A 142 -6.03 -27.17 12.22
C PRO A 142 -5.60 -28.26 11.23
N ALA A 143 -5.58 -29.53 11.63
CA ALA A 143 -5.24 -30.63 10.74
C ALA A 143 -6.23 -30.78 9.58
N GLN A 144 -7.46 -30.27 9.73
CA GLN A 144 -8.51 -30.32 8.70
C GLN A 144 -8.33 -29.33 7.55
N SER A 145 -7.28 -28.50 7.59
CA SER A 145 -7.06 -27.43 6.61
C SER A 145 -5.97 -27.73 5.58
N ASP A 146 -5.47 -28.96 5.50
CA ASP A 146 -4.32 -29.34 4.65
C ASP A 146 -3.10 -28.41 4.81
N GLY A 147 -2.92 -27.82 6.00
CA GLY A 147 -1.83 -26.88 6.29
C GLY A 147 -2.00 -25.49 5.68
N LEU A 148 -3.18 -25.16 5.15
CA LEU A 148 -3.53 -23.83 4.66
C LEU A 148 -3.93 -22.86 5.78
N TRP A 149 -4.26 -23.40 6.95
CA TRP A 149 -4.60 -22.59 8.12
C TRP A 149 -3.34 -22.03 8.80
N ALA A 150 -3.29 -20.71 8.92
CA ALA A 150 -2.21 -19.97 9.54
C ALA A 150 -2.70 -19.29 10.82
N THR A 151 -2.00 -19.52 11.93
CA THR A 151 -2.24 -18.91 13.25
C THR A 151 -0.92 -18.58 13.93
N LEU A 152 -0.94 -17.59 14.81
CA LEU A 152 0.17 -17.29 15.71
C LEU A 152 -0.04 -18.15 16.96
N ARG A 153 0.58 -19.34 17.01
CA ARG A 153 0.61 -20.21 18.20
C ARG A 153 1.76 -19.83 19.12
#